data_AF-A0A7W7GB30-F1
#
_entry.id   AF-A0A7W7GB30-F1
#
_cell.length_a   1.000
_cell.length_b   1.000
_cell.length_c   1.000
_cell.angle_alpha   90.00
_cell.angle_beta   90.00
_cell.angle_gamma   90.00
#
_symmetry.space_group_name_H-M   'P 1'
#
loop_
_entity.id
_entity.type
_entity.pdbx_description
1 polymer ?
#
loop_
_entity_poly.entity_id
_entity_poly.type
_entity_poly.pdbx_seq_one_letter_code
_entity_poly.pdbx_strand_id
1 'polypeptide(L)'
;MTLAPVEYAVAVEHYLGTLRLAEASRRVYRIALATWAWSLVDRPPPEGRARRGAAPPIVPLALLDAPDAPHRLSAALAHRAAVADPRTIGRELSILRGAIAWWRTRGWITGDPLRGLRPPPGQASESMALTPEQVEAIFALPVPLREKVCWRLLYETAAPIERLLALNVDDLDLGRMRVRTPHESHRHGTAPRDRSRAATAAQTRRQAGTASGGRSQAGTSAPTGPQMGTASRTGARAGMAAGAGPQMDTAAGVDPQMGTAARTDPQMGTAAGTDPQTGTASRTGPQAGTAAGTGQEAGAISEIRWRPGTARLLSLLLVGRAGGPVFLTERRAPSGTAPRDRCPVTGRGRLSYRRAAELFTTATRDLDPEGHGWTLRHLRSAGPARP
;
A
#
# COMPACT_ATOMS: atom_id res chain seq x y z
N MET A 1 3.10 25.75 25.53
CA MET A 1 4.28 25.09 24.94
C MET A 1 4.18 23.61 25.24
N THR A 2 4.03 22.75 24.24
CA THR A 2 4.10 21.29 24.43
C THR A 2 5.56 20.90 24.67
N LEU A 3 5.83 20.23 25.80
CA LEU A 3 7.14 19.66 26.10
C LEU A 3 7.64 18.81 24.92
N ALA A 4 8.94 18.89 24.62
CA ALA A 4 9.54 18.10 23.56
C ALA A 4 9.42 16.60 23.92
N PRO A 5 8.93 15.76 23.01
CA PRO A 5 8.89 14.33 23.24
C PRO A 5 10.31 13.77 23.28
N VAL A 6 10.59 12.94 24.29
CA VAL A 6 11.90 12.27 24.42
C VAL A 6 12.04 11.17 23.37
N GLU A 7 10.95 10.48 23.04
CA GLU A 7 10.96 9.34 22.11
C GLU A 7 10.63 9.75 20.67
N TYR A 8 11.41 9.22 19.73
CA TYR A 8 11.18 9.37 18.29
C TYR A 8 9.77 8.91 17.88
N ALA A 9 9.30 7.78 18.39
CA ALA A 9 7.97 7.24 18.06
C ALA A 9 6.84 8.19 18.48
N VAL A 10 6.97 8.82 19.64
CA VAL A 10 6.00 9.83 20.12
C VAL A 10 6.04 11.08 19.24
N ALA A 11 7.24 11.54 18.86
CA ALA A 11 7.41 12.66 17.94
C ALA A 11 6.79 12.38 16.55
N VAL A 12 6.86 11.13 16.08
CA VAL A 12 6.21 10.65 14.85
C VAL A 12 4.69 10.75 14.97
N GLU A 13 4.08 10.23 16.03
CA GLU A 13 2.62 10.29 16.18
C GLU A 13 2.12 11.74 16.29
N HIS A 14 2.86 12.64 16.94
CA HIS A 14 2.55 14.07 16.92
C HIS A 14 2.58 14.66 15.51
N TYR A 15 3.63 14.37 14.73
CA TYR A 15 3.73 14.82 13.34
C TYR A 15 2.57 14.30 12.50
N LEU A 16 2.28 12.99 12.56
CA LEU A 16 1.18 12.37 11.81
C LEU A 16 -0.19 12.89 12.24
N GLY A 17 -0.35 13.28 13.50
CA GLY A 17 -1.56 13.91 14.02
C GLY A 17 -1.84 15.29 13.42
N THR A 18 -0.80 15.99 12.95
CA THR A 18 -0.98 17.29 12.26
C THR A 18 -1.40 17.16 10.80
N LEU A 19 -1.17 16.01 10.18
CA LEU A 19 -1.43 15.82 8.75
C LEU A 19 -2.87 15.34 8.51
N ARG A 20 -3.57 16.00 7.59
CA ARG A 20 -4.90 15.57 7.12
C ARG A 20 -4.78 14.45 6.08
N LEU A 21 -4.29 13.29 6.52
CA LEU A 21 -4.10 12.11 5.67
C LEU A 21 -5.26 11.12 5.81
N ALA A 22 -5.61 10.45 4.70
CA ALA A 22 -6.40 9.23 4.75
C ALA A 22 -5.63 8.11 5.49
N GLU A 23 -6.35 7.17 6.09
CA GLU A 23 -5.76 6.14 6.97
C GLU A 23 -4.71 5.28 6.25
N ALA A 24 -4.94 4.96 4.97
CA ALA A 24 -3.97 4.23 4.16
C ALA A 24 -2.65 5.00 4.00
N SER A 25 -2.71 6.31 3.77
CA SER A 25 -1.53 7.18 3.63
C SER A 25 -0.82 7.36 4.97
N ARG A 26 -1.57 7.56 6.06
CA ARG A 26 -1.00 7.64 7.42
C ARG A 26 -0.23 6.37 7.76
N ARG A 27 -0.76 5.20 7.42
CA ARG A 27 -0.06 3.91 7.59
C ARG A 27 1.24 3.86 6.81
N VAL A 28 1.27 4.33 5.56
CA VAL A 28 2.50 4.39 4.75
C VAL A 28 3.54 5.30 5.40
N TYR A 29 3.13 6.47 5.89
CA TYR A 29 4.04 7.40 6.57
C TYR A 29 4.61 6.82 7.85
N ARG A 30 3.77 6.17 8.67
CA ARG A 30 4.20 5.48 9.89
C ARG A 30 5.22 4.38 9.58
N ILE A 31 4.97 3.56 8.55
CA ILE A 31 5.91 2.51 8.13
C ILE A 31 7.24 3.11 7.68
N ALA A 32 7.21 4.21 6.90
CA ALA A 32 8.41 4.89 6.45
C ALA A 32 9.26 5.42 7.63
N LEU A 33 8.63 6.15 8.56
CA LEU A 33 9.32 6.71 9.73
C LEU A 33 9.82 5.62 10.69
N ALA A 34 9.02 4.57 10.93
CA ALA A 34 9.45 3.42 11.72
C ALA A 34 10.64 2.69 11.09
N THR A 35 10.75 2.68 9.76
CA THR A 35 11.89 2.08 9.06
C THR A 35 13.18 2.83 9.39
N TRP A 36 13.14 4.16 9.46
CA TRP A 36 14.29 4.99 9.84
C TRP A 36 14.66 4.87 11.33
N ALA A 37 13.72 4.52 12.21
CA ALA A 37 14.03 4.27 13.63
C ALA A 37 15.02 3.09 13.81
N TRP A 38 14.87 2.00 13.05
CA TRP A 38 15.82 0.88 13.06
C TRP A 38 17.23 1.34 12.68
N SER A 39 17.30 2.10 11.60
CA SER A 39 18.53 2.64 11.04
C SER A 39 19.28 3.58 11.98
N LEU A 40 18.55 4.39 12.76
CA LEU A 40 19.15 5.31 13.72
C LEU A 40 19.95 4.59 14.83
N VAL A 41 19.63 3.33 15.12
CA VAL A 41 20.33 2.50 16.11
C VAL A 41 21.21 1.42 15.46
N ASP A 42 21.64 1.65 14.21
CA ASP A 42 22.48 0.74 13.42
C ASP A 42 21.91 -0.67 13.27
N ARG A 43 20.58 -0.81 13.28
CA ARG A 43 19.89 -2.09 13.03
C ARG A 43 19.20 -2.04 11.68
N PRO A 44 19.34 -3.09 10.84
CA PRO A 44 18.57 -3.17 9.62
C PRO A 44 17.09 -3.39 9.94
N PRO A 45 16.16 -2.74 9.23
CA PRO A 45 14.74 -3.02 9.41
C PRO A 45 14.42 -4.47 9.00
N PRO A 46 13.55 -5.18 9.71
CA PRO A 46 13.22 -6.56 9.39
C PRO A 46 12.52 -6.67 8.02
N GLU A 47 12.87 -7.72 7.27
CA GLU A 47 12.40 -7.94 5.91
C GLU A 47 11.33 -9.04 5.81
N GLY A 48 10.67 -9.10 4.66
CA GLY A 48 9.76 -10.18 4.31
C GLY A 48 8.66 -10.44 5.35
N ARG A 49 8.59 -11.70 5.84
CA ARG A 49 7.60 -12.12 6.84
C ARG A 49 7.89 -11.57 8.23
N ALA A 50 9.16 -11.38 8.60
CA ALA A 50 9.59 -10.86 9.90
C ALA A 50 9.16 -9.40 10.12
N ARG A 51 8.87 -8.66 9.05
CA ARG A 51 8.35 -7.28 9.15
C ARG A 51 6.96 -7.19 9.77
N ARG A 52 6.15 -8.27 9.71
CA ARG A 52 4.81 -8.26 10.29
C ARG A 52 4.89 -8.41 11.81
N GLY A 53 4.50 -7.36 12.52
CA GLY A 53 4.49 -7.36 13.99
C GLY A 53 5.81 -6.95 14.63
N ALA A 54 6.83 -6.62 13.84
CA ALA A 54 8.07 -6.07 14.37
C ALA A 54 7.82 -4.69 15.01
N ALA A 55 8.15 -4.57 16.30
CA ALA A 55 8.14 -3.30 17.00
C ALA A 55 9.45 -2.56 16.72
N PRO A 56 9.40 -1.31 16.21
CA PRO A 56 10.61 -0.52 16.03
C PRO A 56 11.33 -0.30 17.37
N PRO A 57 12.67 -0.16 17.37
CA PRO A 57 13.42 0.13 18.57
C PRO A 57 12.97 1.46 19.18
N ILE A 58 13.08 1.56 20.51
CA ILE A 58 12.88 2.83 21.22
C ILE A 58 14.12 3.68 20.97
N VAL A 59 13.93 4.81 20.29
CA VAL A 59 15.01 5.72 19.90
C VAL A 59 14.75 7.09 20.53
N PRO A 60 15.73 7.68 21.25
CA PRO A 60 15.63 9.06 21.70
C PRO A 60 15.57 10.01 20.50
N LEU A 61 14.63 10.95 20.49
CA LEU A 61 14.52 11.96 19.43
C LEU A 61 15.81 12.79 19.32
N ALA A 62 16.46 13.06 20.46
CA ALA A 62 17.72 13.79 20.55
C ALA A 62 18.88 13.15 19.78
N LEU A 63 18.79 11.85 19.42
CA LEU A 63 19.78 11.20 18.58
C LEU A 63 19.89 11.85 17.19
N LEU A 64 18.85 12.57 16.74
CA LEU A 64 18.88 13.33 15.48
C LEU A 64 19.76 14.59 15.56
N ASP A 65 20.04 15.10 16.75
CA ASP A 65 20.97 16.22 16.98
C ASP A 65 22.40 15.74 17.32
N ALA A 66 22.61 14.41 17.42
CA ALA A 66 23.93 13.86 17.67
C ALA A 66 24.88 14.15 16.49
N PRO A 67 26.17 14.44 16.73
CA PRO A 67 27.13 14.74 15.67
C PRO A 67 27.28 13.63 14.61
N ASP A 68 27.05 12.38 14.99
CA ASP A 68 27.15 11.20 14.14
C ASP A 68 25.84 10.86 13.38
N ALA A 69 24.74 11.56 13.66
CA ALA A 69 23.44 11.32 13.03
C ALA A 69 23.48 11.39 11.49
N PRO A 70 24.17 12.37 10.85
CA PRO A 70 24.27 12.40 9.39
C PRO A 70 24.95 11.17 8.81
N HIS A 71 25.99 10.65 9.48
CA HIS A 71 26.70 9.45 9.05
C HIS A 71 25.82 8.20 9.17
N ARG A 72 25.12 8.04 10.30
CA ARG A 72 24.15 6.95 10.52
C ARG A 72 23.06 6.94 9.44
N LEU A 73 22.48 8.10 9.16
CA LEU A 73 21.43 8.25 8.14
C LEU A 73 21.97 7.99 6.72
N SER A 74 23.21 8.36 6.44
CA SER A 74 23.87 8.05 5.16
C SER A 74 24.13 6.56 4.97
N ALA A 75 24.72 5.89 5.96
CA ALA A 75 24.94 4.45 5.95
C ALA A 75 23.62 3.68 5.83
N ALA A 76 22.59 4.12 6.56
CA ALA A 76 21.25 3.58 6.47
C ALA A 76 20.62 3.73 5.09
N LEU A 77 20.77 4.90 4.47
CA LEU A 77 20.29 5.14 3.11
C LEU A 77 20.97 4.21 2.11
N ALA A 78 22.29 4.04 2.21
CA ALA A 78 23.05 3.13 1.35
C ALA A 78 22.58 1.67 1.51
N HIS A 79 22.41 1.20 2.75
CA HIS A 79 21.89 -0.13 3.01
C HIS A 79 20.46 -0.32 2.47
N ARG A 80 19.59 0.69 2.66
CA ARG A 80 18.21 0.66 2.16
C ARG A 80 18.15 0.67 0.63
N ALA A 81 19.03 1.40 -0.03
CA ALA A 81 19.12 1.45 -1.49
C ALA A 81 19.51 0.10 -2.11
N ALA A 82 20.21 -0.77 -1.37
CA ALA A 82 20.56 -2.11 -1.84
C ALA A 82 19.37 -3.08 -1.86
N VAL A 83 18.31 -2.83 -1.08
CA VAL A 83 17.19 -3.76 -0.87
C VAL A 83 15.84 -3.23 -1.30
N ALA A 84 15.73 -1.94 -1.64
CA ALA A 84 14.47 -1.30 -2.00
C ALA A 84 14.59 -0.42 -3.25
N ASP A 85 13.50 -0.41 -4.01
CA ASP A 85 13.34 0.40 -5.22
C ASP A 85 13.59 1.91 -4.96
N PRO A 86 14.30 2.62 -5.86
CA PRO A 86 14.65 4.03 -5.68
C PRO A 86 13.44 4.95 -5.44
N ARG A 87 12.27 4.64 -6.01
CA ARG A 87 11.03 5.42 -5.82
C ARG A 87 10.51 5.26 -4.40
N THR A 88 10.62 4.06 -3.84
CA THR A 88 10.30 3.79 -2.43
C THR A 88 11.23 4.56 -1.50
N ILE A 89 12.54 4.54 -1.78
CA ILE A 89 13.55 5.30 -1.02
C ILE A 89 13.29 6.80 -1.09
N GLY A 90 13.03 7.34 -2.28
CA GLY A 90 12.72 8.76 -2.47
C GLY A 90 11.48 9.20 -1.68
N ARG A 91 10.44 8.36 -1.64
CA ARG A 91 9.24 8.62 -0.82
C ARG A 91 9.56 8.57 0.68
N GLU A 92 10.29 7.56 1.15
CA GLU A 92 10.68 7.43 2.55
C GLU A 92 11.51 8.64 3.02
N LEU A 93 12.47 9.08 2.21
CA LEU A 93 13.27 10.28 2.47
C LEU A 93 12.41 11.56 2.47
N SER A 94 11.46 11.68 1.53
CA SER A 94 10.56 12.84 1.49
C SER A 94 9.70 12.94 2.75
N ILE A 95 9.20 11.80 3.24
CA ILE A 95 8.43 11.72 4.49
C ILE A 95 9.30 12.12 5.70
N LEU A 96 10.52 11.57 5.78
CA LEU A 96 11.45 11.89 6.87
C LEU A 96 11.84 13.37 6.87
N ARG A 97 12.11 13.96 5.70
CA ARG A 97 12.39 15.40 5.57
C ARG A 97 11.23 16.26 6.08
N GLY A 98 10.00 15.91 5.73
CA GLY A 98 8.81 16.62 6.23
C GLY A 98 8.70 16.55 7.76
N ALA A 99 8.94 15.37 8.34
CA ALA A 99 8.91 15.19 9.79
C ALA A 99 10.00 16.01 10.49
N ILE A 100 11.26 15.93 10.02
CA ILE A 100 12.40 16.70 10.56
C ILE A 100 12.16 18.20 10.45
N ALA A 101 11.72 18.68 9.29
CA ALA A 101 11.40 20.09 9.11
C ALA A 101 10.35 20.54 10.14
N TRP A 102 9.29 19.75 10.33
CA TRP A 102 8.25 20.04 11.31
C TRP A 102 8.76 20.00 12.76
N TRP A 103 9.56 19.00 13.15
CA TRP A 103 10.17 18.93 14.49
C TRP A 103 11.10 20.12 14.77
N ARG A 104 11.83 20.59 13.75
CA ARG A 104 12.64 21.82 13.84
C ARG A 104 11.78 23.06 14.05
N THR A 105 10.64 23.18 13.35
CA THR A 105 9.72 24.32 13.59
C THR A 105 9.15 24.34 15.01
N ARG A 106 9.08 23.18 15.67
CA ARG A 106 8.66 23.04 17.07
C ARG A 106 9.79 23.26 18.07
N GLY A 107 11.04 23.39 17.61
CA GLY A 107 12.22 23.48 18.47
C GLY A 107 12.54 22.19 19.22
N TRP A 108 12.08 21.03 18.72
CA TRP A 108 12.35 19.73 19.36
C TRP A 108 13.71 19.15 18.97
N ILE A 109 14.21 19.56 17.80
CA ILE A 109 15.56 19.28 17.31
C ILE A 109 16.13 20.57 16.72
N THR A 110 17.45 20.71 16.76
CA THR A 110 18.16 21.94 16.38
C THR A 110 18.69 21.84 14.94
N GLY A 111 19.35 20.73 14.63
CA GLY A 111 20.05 20.48 13.37
C GLY A 111 19.17 19.93 12.26
N ASP A 112 19.70 19.96 11.04
CA ASP A 112 19.18 19.16 9.92
C ASP A 112 20.15 18.00 9.66
N PRO A 113 19.88 16.80 10.21
CA PRO A 113 20.76 15.65 10.02
C PRO A 113 20.68 15.09 8.59
N LEU A 114 19.74 15.57 7.77
CA LEU A 114 19.63 15.22 6.35
C LEU A 114 20.31 16.23 5.43
N ARG A 115 20.97 17.26 5.97
CA ARG A 115 21.68 18.25 5.17
C ARG A 115 22.74 17.57 4.31
N GLY A 116 22.64 17.76 3.00
CA GLY A 116 23.56 17.14 2.03
C GLY A 116 23.21 15.71 1.62
N LEU A 117 22.29 15.04 2.32
CA LEU A 117 21.86 13.69 1.96
C LEU A 117 21.02 13.71 0.68
N ARG A 118 21.49 13.05 -0.37
CA ARG A 118 20.77 12.90 -1.65
C ARG A 118 20.25 11.47 -1.77
N PRO A 119 19.02 11.25 -2.28
CA PRO A 119 18.63 9.93 -2.72
C PRO A 119 19.67 9.42 -3.73
N PRO A 120 19.95 8.10 -3.77
CA PRO A 120 20.67 7.56 -4.91
C PRO A 120 19.96 8.01 -6.18
N PRO A 121 20.70 8.33 -7.27
CA PRO A 121 20.06 8.62 -8.54
C PRO A 121 19.16 7.43 -8.83
N GLY A 122 17.84 7.64 -8.76
CA GLY A 122 16.94 6.63 -9.26
C GLY A 122 17.30 6.47 -10.72
N GLN A 123 17.37 5.22 -11.20
CA GLN A 123 17.05 5.02 -12.61
C GLN A 123 15.74 5.77 -12.78
N ALA A 124 15.79 6.87 -13.52
CA ALA A 124 14.58 7.42 -14.06
C ALA A 124 14.04 6.23 -14.84
N SER A 125 13.04 5.52 -14.29
CA SER A 125 12.08 4.85 -15.15
C SER A 125 11.50 6.01 -15.91
N GLU A 126 12.20 6.39 -16.98
CA GLU A 126 11.73 7.28 -18.00
C GLU A 126 10.31 6.81 -18.21
N SER A 127 9.38 7.74 -18.04
CA SER A 127 7.98 7.46 -18.26
C SER A 127 7.79 7.28 -19.77
N MET A 128 8.45 6.29 -20.36
CA MET A 128 8.16 5.75 -21.66
C MET A 128 6.74 5.24 -21.53
N ALA A 129 5.82 6.06 -22.02
CA ALA A 129 4.53 5.56 -22.45
C ALA A 129 4.81 4.37 -23.37
N LEU A 130 4.11 3.27 -23.14
CA LEU A 130 4.26 2.07 -23.96
C LEU A 130 4.02 2.44 -25.42
N THR A 131 4.85 1.91 -26.33
CA THR A 131 4.63 2.11 -27.76
C THR A 131 3.34 1.40 -28.20
N PRO A 132 2.74 1.79 -29.32
CA PRO A 132 1.57 1.09 -29.87
C PRO A 132 1.81 -0.42 -30.04
N GLU A 133 2.99 -0.82 -30.49
CA GLU A 133 3.38 -2.23 -30.70
C GLU A 133 3.45 -2.98 -29.36
N GLN A 134 4.00 -2.34 -28.32
CA GLN A 134 4.03 -2.91 -26.97
C GLN A 134 2.61 -3.09 -26.41
N VAL A 135 1.72 -2.11 -26.63
CA VAL A 135 0.32 -2.22 -26.22
C VAL A 135 -0.40 -3.35 -26.96
N GLU A 136 -0.16 -3.50 -28.25
CA GLU A 136 -0.70 -4.61 -29.04
C GLU A 136 -0.22 -5.97 -28.52
N ALA A 137 1.08 -6.10 -28.21
CA ALA A 137 1.65 -7.31 -27.61
C ALA A 137 0.99 -7.65 -26.26
N ILE A 138 0.77 -6.66 -25.39
CA ILE A 138 0.04 -6.85 -24.12
C ILE A 138 -1.37 -7.39 -24.36
N PHE A 139 -2.08 -6.86 -25.36
CA PHE A 139 -3.44 -7.29 -25.68
C PHE A 139 -3.52 -8.65 -26.38
N ALA A 140 -2.41 -9.13 -26.94
CA ALA A 140 -2.28 -10.47 -27.51
C ALA A 140 -1.98 -11.55 -26.45
N LEU A 141 -1.59 -11.17 -25.23
CA LEU A 141 -1.26 -12.13 -24.17
C LEU A 141 -2.41 -13.13 -23.88
N PRO A 142 -2.10 -14.42 -23.64
CA PRO A 142 -3.08 -15.46 -23.34
C PRO A 142 -3.54 -15.40 -21.88
N VAL A 143 -4.05 -14.25 -21.43
CA VAL A 143 -4.56 -14.05 -20.06
C VAL A 143 -6.08 -14.24 -19.97
N PRO A 144 -6.62 -14.50 -18.77
CA PRO A 144 -8.06 -14.67 -18.61
C PRO A 144 -8.85 -13.41 -19.01
N LEU A 145 -10.14 -13.62 -19.32
CA LEU A 145 -11.01 -12.56 -19.84
C LEU A 145 -11.10 -11.34 -18.91
N ARG A 146 -11.06 -11.56 -17.59
CA ARG A 146 -11.08 -10.48 -16.58
C ARG A 146 -9.93 -9.50 -16.80
N GLU A 147 -8.72 -10.01 -16.95
CA GLU A 147 -7.50 -9.23 -17.20
C GLU A 147 -7.61 -8.49 -18.53
N LYS A 148 -8.00 -9.19 -19.62
CA LYS A 148 -8.19 -8.58 -20.95
C LYS A 148 -9.13 -7.38 -20.89
N VAL A 149 -10.28 -7.53 -20.23
CA VAL A 149 -11.26 -6.45 -20.07
C VAL A 149 -10.70 -5.32 -19.21
N CYS A 150 -10.09 -5.63 -18.07
CA CYS A 150 -9.54 -4.63 -17.16
C CYS A 150 -8.48 -3.76 -17.84
N TRP A 151 -7.58 -4.38 -18.60
CA TRP A 151 -6.48 -3.70 -19.26
C TRP A 151 -6.95 -2.87 -20.44
N ARG A 152 -7.85 -3.38 -21.28
CA ARG A 152 -8.45 -2.61 -22.38
C ARG A 152 -9.25 -1.43 -21.87
N LEU A 153 -10.05 -1.61 -20.82
CA LEU A 153 -10.82 -0.53 -20.20
C LEU A 153 -9.89 0.54 -19.62
N LEU A 154 -8.80 0.15 -18.95
CA LEU A 154 -7.80 1.09 -18.43
C LEU A 154 -7.12 1.89 -19.54
N TYR A 155 -6.71 1.21 -20.61
CA TYR A 155 -6.09 1.84 -21.77
C TYR A 155 -7.04 2.80 -22.48
N GLU A 156 -8.24 2.35 -22.86
CA GLU A 156 -9.18 3.15 -23.66
C GLU A 156 -9.73 4.37 -22.91
N THR A 157 -9.94 4.25 -21.60
CA THR A 157 -10.58 5.32 -20.82
C THR A 157 -9.58 6.29 -20.21
N ALA A 158 -8.31 5.88 -20.11
CA ALA A 158 -7.26 6.50 -19.29
C ALA A 158 -7.73 6.84 -17.84
N ALA A 159 -8.78 6.18 -17.35
CA ALA A 159 -9.38 6.50 -16.06
C ALA A 159 -8.48 6.04 -14.89
N PRO A 160 -8.63 6.62 -13.68
CA PRO A 160 -8.00 6.07 -12.50
C PRO A 160 -8.40 4.60 -12.30
N ILE A 161 -7.41 3.72 -12.14
CA ILE A 161 -7.63 2.27 -12.01
C ILE A 161 -8.51 1.94 -10.80
N GLU A 162 -8.39 2.70 -9.72
CA GLU A 162 -9.20 2.56 -8.52
C GLU A 162 -10.69 2.77 -8.85
N ARG A 163 -11.00 3.71 -9.76
CA ARG A 163 -12.36 3.96 -10.22
C ARG A 163 -12.89 2.80 -11.07
N LEU A 164 -12.06 2.23 -11.95
CA LEU A 164 -12.45 1.07 -12.77
C LEU A 164 -12.68 -0.18 -11.91
N LEU A 165 -11.81 -0.44 -10.94
CA LEU A 165 -11.93 -1.58 -10.02
C LEU A 165 -13.12 -1.43 -9.06
N ALA A 166 -13.57 -0.21 -8.79
CA ALA A 166 -14.74 0.09 -7.97
C ALA A 166 -16.08 -0.09 -8.69
N LEU A 167 -16.10 -0.24 -10.03
CA LEU A 167 -17.33 -0.39 -10.80
C LEU A 167 -18.12 -1.64 -10.38
N ASN A 168 -19.45 -1.50 -10.30
CA ASN A 168 -20.41 -2.59 -10.25
C ASN A 168 -21.12 -2.72 -11.59
N VAL A 169 -21.74 -3.87 -11.83
CA VAL A 169 -22.54 -4.11 -13.05
C VAL A 169 -23.64 -3.05 -13.20
N ASP A 170 -24.25 -2.64 -12.08
CA ASP A 170 -25.31 -1.63 -12.02
C ASP A 170 -24.84 -0.23 -12.45
N ASP A 171 -23.52 0.03 -12.38
CA ASP A 171 -22.92 1.30 -12.79
C ASP A 171 -22.73 1.38 -14.31
N LEU A 172 -22.97 0.30 -15.06
CA LEU A 172 -22.68 0.23 -16.49
C LEU A 172 -23.93 0.48 -17.33
N ASP A 173 -23.79 1.30 -18.37
CA ASP A 173 -24.70 1.36 -19.51
C ASP A 173 -23.99 0.68 -20.69
N LEU A 174 -24.18 -0.64 -20.81
CA LEU A 174 -23.57 -1.44 -21.87
C LEU A 174 -24.04 -1.01 -23.26
N GLY A 175 -25.29 -0.52 -23.38
CA GLY A 175 -25.85 -0.04 -24.65
C GLY A 175 -25.23 1.27 -25.12
N ARG A 176 -24.92 2.18 -24.19
CA ARG A 176 -24.25 3.47 -24.49
C ARG A 176 -22.73 3.43 -24.30
N MET A 177 -22.17 2.27 -23.97
CA MET A 177 -20.75 2.03 -23.76
C MET A 177 -20.11 3.02 -22.77
N ARG A 178 -20.78 3.24 -21.64
CA ARG A 178 -20.36 4.21 -20.64
C ARG A 178 -20.69 3.80 -19.21
N VAL A 179 -19.99 4.41 -18.25
CA VAL A 179 -20.41 4.38 -16.84
C VAL A 179 -21.56 5.36 -16.66
N ARG A 180 -22.62 4.93 -15.99
CA ARG A 180 -23.78 5.75 -15.60
C ARG A 180 -23.33 6.89 -14.68
N THR A 181 -24.00 8.03 -14.77
CA THR A 181 -23.75 9.12 -13.84
C THR A 181 -24.31 8.77 -12.46
N PRO A 182 -23.74 9.28 -11.35
CA PRO A 182 -24.17 8.92 -10.00
C PRO A 182 -25.68 9.10 -9.76
N HIS A 183 -26.31 10.10 -10.39
CA HIS A 183 -27.74 10.37 -10.27
C HIS A 183 -28.63 9.35 -11.04
N GLU A 184 -28.11 8.69 -12.07
CA GLU A 184 -28.79 7.61 -12.80
C GLU A 184 -28.71 6.28 -12.04
N SER A 185 -27.59 6.03 -11.35
CA SER A 185 -27.37 4.82 -10.53
C SER A 185 -28.34 4.73 -9.35
N HIS A 186 -28.65 5.87 -8.69
CA HIS A 186 -29.57 5.90 -7.54
C HIS A 186 -31.04 5.61 -7.92
N ARG A 187 -31.45 5.79 -9.18
CA ARG A 187 -32.83 5.51 -9.61
C ARG A 187 -33.13 4.01 -9.76
N HIS A 188 -32.10 3.19 -9.99
CA HIS A 188 -32.26 1.75 -10.19
C HIS A 188 -32.07 0.95 -8.90
N GLY A 189 -31.63 1.59 -7.81
CA GLY A 189 -31.65 1.05 -6.46
C GLY A 189 -33.04 1.17 -5.80
N THR A 190 -34.09 0.70 -6.45
CA THR A 190 -35.36 0.42 -5.76
C THR A 190 -35.40 -1.07 -5.44
N ALA A 191 -35.58 -1.36 -4.14
CA ALA A 191 -35.81 -2.69 -3.59
C ALA A 191 -36.80 -3.51 -4.44
N PRO A 192 -36.69 -4.85 -4.47
CA PRO A 192 -37.59 -5.68 -5.25
C PRO A 192 -39.03 -5.42 -4.76
N ARG A 193 -39.86 -4.85 -5.64
CA ARG A 193 -41.31 -4.84 -5.43
C ARG A 193 -41.75 -6.29 -5.38
N ASP A 194 -42.21 -6.66 -4.20
CA ASP A 194 -42.89 -7.90 -3.88
C ASP A 194 -43.94 -8.22 -4.95
N ARG A 195 -43.61 -9.12 -5.89
CA ARG A 195 -44.58 -9.71 -6.84
C ARG A 195 -45.27 -10.90 -6.18
N SER A 196 -45.74 -10.71 -4.96
CA SER A 196 -46.58 -11.66 -4.22
C SER A 196 -48.00 -11.11 -4.07
N ARG A 197 -48.60 -10.63 -5.17
CA ARG A 197 -50.03 -10.27 -5.20
C ARG A 197 -50.58 -10.32 -6.63
N ALA A 198 -50.41 -11.48 -7.27
CA ALA A 198 -51.14 -11.85 -8.48
C ALA A 198 -51.25 -13.39 -8.57
N ALA A 199 -51.73 -14.03 -7.49
CA ALA A 199 -52.12 -15.44 -7.45
C ALA A 199 -53.11 -15.70 -6.31
N THR A 200 -54.21 -14.94 -6.26
CA THR A 200 -55.32 -15.20 -5.31
C THR A 200 -56.68 -14.98 -5.97
N ALA A 201 -56.83 -15.52 -7.18
CA ALA A 201 -58.13 -15.56 -7.87
C ALA A 201 -58.17 -16.73 -8.88
N ALA A 202 -57.87 -17.96 -8.45
CA ALA A 202 -58.18 -19.17 -9.22
C ALA A 202 -57.98 -20.46 -8.39
N GLN A 203 -58.54 -20.56 -7.18
CA GLN A 203 -58.66 -21.87 -6.51
C GLN A 203 -59.89 -21.93 -5.61
N THR A 204 -61.04 -21.51 -6.13
CA THR A 204 -62.35 -21.73 -5.50
C THR A 204 -63.24 -22.51 -6.44
N ARG A 205 -62.83 -23.73 -6.82
CA ARG A 205 -63.74 -24.80 -7.23
C ARG A 205 -63.00 -26.13 -7.33
N ARG A 206 -63.09 -26.95 -6.28
CA ARG A 206 -63.44 -28.37 -6.30
C ARG A 206 -63.27 -28.94 -4.89
N GLN A 207 -64.41 -29.22 -4.30
CA GLN A 207 -64.57 -29.90 -3.03
C GLN A 207 -64.34 -31.42 -3.20
N ALA A 208 -64.12 -32.04 -2.04
CA ALA A 208 -64.74 -33.29 -1.57
C ALA A 208 -63.92 -34.59 -1.60
N GLY A 209 -63.89 -35.20 -0.41
CA GLY A 209 -63.59 -36.60 -0.11
C GLY A 209 -62.22 -36.78 0.54
N THR A 210 -62.04 -37.38 1.72
CA THR A 210 -62.91 -38.08 2.68
C THR A 210 -62.08 -38.22 3.97
N ALA A 211 -62.73 -38.09 5.13
CA ALA A 211 -62.11 -38.22 6.44
C ALA A 211 -61.98 -39.67 6.91
N SER A 212 -60.89 -39.98 7.64
CA SER A 212 -60.73 -41.06 8.62
C SER A 212 -59.25 -40.98 9.06
N GLY A 213 -58.82 -40.87 10.31
CA GLY A 213 -59.39 -40.99 11.64
C GLY A 213 -58.16 -41.17 12.58
N GLY A 214 -58.25 -40.80 13.86
CA GLY A 214 -57.26 -41.24 14.86
C GLY A 214 -56.61 -40.17 15.74
N ARG A 215 -57.36 -39.79 16.78
CA ARG A 215 -57.00 -39.32 18.13
C ARG A 215 -55.54 -39.44 18.65
N SER A 216 -55.21 -38.43 19.49
CA SER A 216 -54.43 -38.46 20.77
C SER A 216 -52.90 -38.66 20.71
N GLN A 217 -52.04 -38.08 21.56
CA GLN A 217 -52.18 -37.33 22.83
C GLN A 217 -50.86 -36.59 23.17
N ALA A 218 -50.91 -35.74 24.19
CA ALA A 218 -49.84 -34.90 24.74
C ALA A 218 -48.72 -35.66 25.49
N GLY A 219 -47.58 -34.99 25.71
CA GLY A 219 -46.52 -35.44 26.61
C GLY A 219 -45.45 -34.37 26.88
N THR A 220 -45.57 -33.71 28.03
CA THR A 220 -44.63 -32.76 28.65
C THR A 220 -43.36 -33.48 29.15
N SER A 221 -42.19 -32.82 29.17
CA SER A 221 -41.27 -32.65 30.32
C SER A 221 -39.78 -32.48 29.91
N ALA A 222 -39.15 -31.42 30.44
CA ALA A 222 -37.70 -31.34 30.69
C ALA A 222 -37.33 -32.20 31.93
N PRO A 223 -36.04 -32.52 32.19
CA PRO A 223 -35.16 -31.59 32.93
C PRO A 223 -33.62 -31.69 32.69
N THR A 224 -32.94 -30.61 33.08
CA THR A 224 -31.68 -30.47 33.87
C THR A 224 -30.35 -31.17 33.48
N GLY A 225 -29.26 -30.38 33.52
CA GLY A 225 -27.84 -30.74 33.24
C GLY A 225 -27.14 -31.62 34.30
N PRO A 226 -25.78 -31.61 34.43
CA PRO A 226 -25.01 -30.37 34.67
C PRO A 226 -23.60 -30.29 34.03
N GLN A 227 -23.02 -29.09 34.13
CA GLN A 227 -21.59 -28.80 34.06
C GLN A 227 -20.89 -29.09 35.40
N MET A 228 -19.60 -29.46 35.38
CA MET A 228 -18.57 -28.95 36.30
C MET A 228 -17.17 -29.32 35.79
N GLY A 229 -16.23 -28.37 35.87
CA GLY A 229 -14.80 -28.61 35.77
C GLY A 229 -14.14 -28.62 37.16
N THR A 230 -12.85 -28.95 37.22
CA THR A 230 -11.89 -28.43 38.23
C THR A 230 -10.45 -28.88 37.94
N ALA A 231 -9.56 -27.89 37.98
CA ALA A 231 -8.30 -27.79 38.73
C ALA A 231 -7.04 -28.62 38.39
N SER A 232 -5.94 -27.85 38.43
CA SER A 232 -4.51 -28.15 38.37
C SER A 232 -3.94 -28.96 39.55
N ARG A 233 -2.85 -29.72 39.32
CA ARG A 233 -1.55 -29.57 40.02
C ARG A 233 -0.43 -30.53 39.55
N THR A 234 0.75 -29.94 39.35
CA THR A 234 2.14 -30.35 39.68
C THR A 234 2.55 -31.83 39.86
N GLY A 235 3.67 -32.20 39.23
CA GLY A 235 4.60 -33.26 39.65
C GLY A 235 5.99 -33.05 39.03
N ALA A 236 7.03 -33.03 39.86
CA ALA A 236 8.44 -32.78 39.52
C ALA A 236 9.33 -34.02 39.80
N ARG A 237 10.49 -34.08 39.10
CA ARG A 237 11.78 -34.80 39.36
C ARG A 237 12.25 -35.59 38.12
N ALA A 238 13.54 -35.86 37.84
CA ALA A 238 14.87 -35.32 38.17
C ALA A 238 15.92 -36.32 37.58
N GLY A 239 17.12 -35.83 37.26
CA GLY A 239 18.36 -36.61 36.94
C GLY A 239 19.18 -35.89 35.85
N MET A 240 20.18 -35.03 36.15
CA MET A 240 21.61 -35.27 36.50
C MET A 240 22.34 -36.24 35.55
N ALA A 241 23.53 -35.97 35.00
CA ALA A 241 24.79 -35.35 35.49
C ALA A 241 25.52 -34.62 34.32
N ALA A 242 26.30 -33.52 34.44
CA ALA A 242 27.45 -33.08 35.27
C ALA A 242 28.85 -33.42 34.69
N GLY A 243 29.73 -32.40 34.63
CA GLY A 243 31.18 -32.48 34.35
C GLY A 243 31.67 -31.37 33.38
N ALA A 244 31.96 -30.14 33.81
CA ALA A 244 33.21 -29.64 34.42
C ALA A 244 34.19 -29.04 33.38
N GLY A 245 34.60 -27.77 33.61
CA GLY A 245 35.57 -27.01 32.80
C GLY A 245 37.04 -27.47 32.97
N PRO A 246 38.03 -26.72 32.44
CA PRO A 246 38.60 -25.63 33.24
C PRO A 246 39.12 -24.41 32.43
N GLN A 247 39.67 -23.44 33.18
CA GLN A 247 40.22 -22.13 32.77
C GLN A 247 41.67 -21.96 33.32
N MET A 248 42.44 -21.03 32.72
CA MET A 248 43.78 -20.45 33.06
C MET A 248 45.02 -21.27 32.57
N ASP A 249 46.14 -20.72 32.09
CA ASP A 249 46.85 -19.43 32.29
C ASP A 249 47.79 -19.03 31.11
N THR A 250 48.03 -17.71 30.99
CA THR A 250 49.24 -16.91 30.64
C THR A 250 50.49 -17.52 29.93
N ALA A 251 51.00 -16.86 28.86
CA ALA A 251 52.43 -16.62 28.58
C ALA A 251 52.69 -15.68 27.38
N ALA A 252 53.86 -15.04 27.38
CA ALA A 252 54.29 -13.86 26.63
C ALA A 252 55.33 -14.14 25.51
N GLY A 253 55.62 -13.12 24.68
CA GLY A 253 56.79 -12.97 23.77
C GLY A 253 56.69 -13.74 22.44
N VAL A 254 57.20 -13.31 21.28
CA VAL A 254 58.34 -12.44 20.92
C VAL A 254 58.16 -11.96 19.47
N ASP A 255 58.70 -10.77 19.15
CA ASP A 255 58.97 -10.22 17.81
C ASP A 255 59.84 -11.16 16.91
N PRO A 256 59.88 -10.95 15.58
CA PRO A 256 61.01 -10.17 15.04
C PRO A 256 60.63 -9.15 13.95
N GLN A 257 61.38 -8.05 13.97
CA GLN A 257 61.51 -7.03 12.95
C GLN A 257 62.09 -7.56 11.62
N MET A 258 61.67 -6.96 10.50
CA MET A 258 62.58 -6.48 9.46
C MET A 258 61.88 -5.39 8.63
N GLY A 259 62.52 -4.24 8.47
CA GLY A 259 62.02 -3.12 7.66
C GLY A 259 62.86 -2.91 6.40
N THR A 260 62.36 -2.08 5.48
CA THR A 260 63.16 -1.16 4.67
C THR A 260 62.30 0.01 4.23
N ALA A 261 62.93 1.18 4.29
CA ALA A 261 62.39 2.49 3.96
C ALA A 261 62.58 2.82 2.48
N ALA A 262 61.78 3.75 1.95
CA ALA A 262 62.26 4.77 1.02
C ALA A 262 61.31 5.98 1.01
N ARG A 263 61.82 7.11 1.50
CA ARG A 263 61.33 8.46 1.23
C ARG A 263 61.93 8.93 -0.09
N THR A 264 61.15 9.66 -0.89
CA THR A 264 61.63 10.78 -1.72
C THR A 264 60.46 11.72 -2.06
N ASP A 265 60.51 12.92 -1.49
CA ASP A 265 59.91 14.18 -1.97
C ASP A 265 60.92 14.86 -2.94
N PRO A 266 60.69 16.03 -3.59
CA PRO A 266 59.45 16.74 -3.98
C PRO A 266 59.51 17.47 -5.38
N GLN A 267 58.44 18.24 -5.69
CA GLN A 267 58.41 19.60 -6.30
C GLN A 267 57.92 19.91 -7.74
N MET A 268 57.05 20.96 -7.76
CA MET A 268 56.74 22.02 -8.75
C MET A 268 55.91 21.72 -10.02
N GLY A 269 54.94 22.57 -10.43
CA GLY A 269 54.56 23.91 -9.94
C GLY A 269 53.27 24.51 -10.53
N THR A 270 52.87 25.64 -9.91
CA THR A 270 52.19 26.86 -10.43
C THR A 270 51.11 26.72 -11.51
N ALA A 271 49.91 27.28 -11.37
CA ALA A 271 49.53 28.70 -11.19
C ALA A 271 47.99 28.76 -10.97
N ALA A 272 47.28 29.82 -10.60
CA ALA A 272 47.50 31.20 -10.17
C ALA A 272 46.16 31.61 -9.50
N GLY A 273 46.22 32.48 -8.50
CA GLY A 273 45.05 32.89 -7.73
C GLY A 273 44.12 33.87 -8.45
N THR A 274 42.93 34.03 -7.87
CA THR A 274 42.22 35.32 -7.69
C THR A 274 41.03 35.08 -6.75
N ASP A 275 41.19 35.50 -5.50
CA ASP A 275 40.11 35.97 -4.61
C ASP A 275 40.07 37.51 -4.73
N PRO A 276 39.18 38.26 -4.03
CA PRO A 276 37.75 38.07 -3.74
C PRO A 276 36.97 39.38 -4.01
N GLN A 277 35.63 39.39 -4.11
CA GLN A 277 34.85 40.61 -3.71
C GLN A 277 33.47 40.33 -3.09
N THR A 278 33.37 40.91 -1.90
CA THR A 278 32.26 41.32 -1.04
C THR A 278 31.13 42.07 -1.74
N GLY A 279 29.88 41.96 -1.24
CA GLY A 279 28.79 42.85 -1.70
C GLY A 279 27.37 42.55 -1.18
N THR A 280 27.15 42.83 0.10
CA THR A 280 25.96 43.47 0.71
C THR A 280 24.50 43.14 0.31
N ALA A 281 23.76 42.81 1.37
CA ALA A 281 22.32 42.74 1.59
C ALA A 281 21.38 43.72 0.82
N SER A 282 20.16 43.24 0.55
CA SER A 282 18.95 44.04 0.75
C SER A 282 17.76 43.20 1.18
N ARG A 283 17.12 43.70 2.24
CA ARG A 283 15.88 43.28 2.88
C ARG A 283 14.68 43.55 1.95
N THR A 284 13.75 42.61 1.89
CA THR A 284 12.32 42.90 1.83
C THR A 284 11.56 41.83 2.61
N GLY A 285 10.74 42.28 3.55
CA GLY A 285 9.93 41.44 4.44
C GLY A 285 8.75 40.78 3.74
N PRO A 286 8.01 39.93 4.48
CA PRO A 286 7.02 39.01 3.93
C PRO A 286 5.67 39.71 3.72
N GLN A 287 5.14 39.65 2.51
CA GLN A 287 3.74 39.99 2.26
C GLN A 287 2.86 38.76 2.52
N ALA A 288 2.02 38.91 3.54
CA ALA A 288 0.86 38.10 3.79
C ALA A 288 -0.13 38.21 2.61
N GLY A 289 -0.37 37.10 1.94
CA GLY A 289 -1.46 36.90 0.99
C GLY A 289 -2.50 35.98 1.62
N THR A 290 -3.58 36.58 2.07
CA THR A 290 -4.76 35.98 2.69
C THR A 290 -5.36 34.89 1.81
N ALA A 291 -5.79 33.81 2.46
CA ALA A 291 -6.54 32.72 1.90
C ALA A 291 -7.83 33.19 1.20
N ALA A 292 -7.96 32.87 -0.09
CA ALA A 292 -9.25 32.62 -0.71
C ALA A 292 -9.33 31.11 -0.94
N GLY A 293 -10.04 30.43 -0.06
CA GLY A 293 -10.40 29.03 -0.25
C GLY A 293 -11.27 28.91 -1.48
N THR A 294 -10.67 28.54 -2.61
CA THR A 294 -11.40 27.84 -3.65
C THR A 294 -11.63 26.43 -3.11
N GLY A 295 -12.82 26.22 -2.55
CA GLY A 295 -13.41 24.91 -2.48
C GLY A 295 -13.36 24.36 -3.90
N GLN A 296 -12.37 23.51 -4.14
CA GLN A 296 -12.21 22.80 -5.40
C GLN A 296 -13.45 21.94 -5.52
N GLU A 297 -14.39 22.45 -6.31
CA GLU A 297 -15.56 21.73 -6.79
C GLU A 297 -15.12 20.30 -7.12
N ALA A 298 -15.85 19.34 -6.57
CA ALA A 298 -15.70 17.93 -6.87
C ALA A 298 -15.53 17.79 -8.39
N GLY A 299 -14.28 17.53 -8.81
CA GLY A 299 -13.86 17.69 -10.19
C GLY A 299 -14.84 16.98 -11.11
N ALA A 300 -15.32 17.71 -12.12
CA ALA A 300 -16.20 17.21 -13.16
C ALA A 300 -15.75 15.79 -13.52
N ILE A 301 -16.53 14.80 -13.08
CA ILE A 301 -16.21 13.39 -13.26
C ILE A 301 -16.29 13.12 -14.75
N SER A 302 -15.16 13.25 -15.45
CA SER A 302 -15.04 12.91 -16.87
C SER A 302 -15.76 11.57 -17.12
N GLU A 303 -16.71 11.59 -18.06
CA GLU A 303 -17.53 10.44 -18.41
C GLU A 303 -16.61 9.31 -18.85
N ILE A 304 -16.72 8.14 -18.19
CA ILE A 304 -15.93 6.97 -18.59
C ILE A 304 -16.67 6.30 -19.74
N ARG A 305 -16.08 6.34 -20.94
CA ARG A 305 -16.58 5.67 -22.15
C ARG A 305 -15.56 4.69 -22.69
N TRP A 306 -16.03 3.60 -23.28
CA TRP A 306 -15.18 2.57 -23.88
C TRP A 306 -15.62 2.25 -25.32
N ARG A 307 -14.75 1.55 -26.07
CA ARG A 307 -14.98 1.23 -27.48
C ARG A 307 -15.81 -0.05 -27.65
N PRO A 308 -16.41 -0.27 -28.83
CA PRO A 308 -17.22 -1.48 -29.09
C PRO A 308 -16.50 -2.81 -28.84
N GLY A 309 -15.19 -2.88 -29.07
CA GLY A 309 -14.38 -4.06 -28.76
C GLY A 309 -14.41 -4.42 -27.27
N THR A 310 -14.19 -3.42 -26.40
CA THR A 310 -14.31 -3.58 -24.94
C THR A 310 -15.74 -3.90 -24.51
N ALA A 311 -16.76 -3.32 -25.17
CA ALA A 311 -18.17 -3.62 -24.87
C ALA A 311 -18.53 -5.11 -25.07
N ARG A 312 -18.01 -5.75 -26.12
CA ARG A 312 -18.19 -7.18 -26.36
C ARG A 312 -17.55 -8.03 -25.26
N LEU A 313 -16.30 -7.72 -24.90
CA LEU A 313 -15.59 -8.44 -23.84
C LEU A 313 -16.23 -8.24 -22.47
N LEU A 314 -16.71 -7.02 -22.19
CA LEU A 314 -17.44 -6.70 -20.96
C LEU A 314 -18.76 -7.47 -20.90
N SER A 315 -19.48 -7.59 -22.01
CA SER A 315 -20.70 -8.40 -22.09
C SER A 315 -20.42 -9.87 -21.81
N LEU A 316 -19.34 -10.42 -22.37
CA LEU A 316 -18.89 -11.80 -22.11
C LEU A 316 -18.46 -12.00 -20.64
N LEU A 317 -17.77 -11.04 -20.04
CA LEU A 317 -17.33 -11.10 -18.64
C LEU A 317 -18.51 -11.08 -17.65
N LEU A 318 -19.61 -10.44 -18.03
CA LEU A 318 -20.78 -10.19 -17.19
C LEU A 318 -21.93 -11.16 -17.43
N VAL A 319 -21.76 -12.17 -18.29
CA VAL A 319 -22.80 -13.17 -18.58
C VAL A 319 -23.35 -13.77 -17.27
N GLY A 320 -24.68 -13.74 -17.13
CA GLY A 320 -25.39 -14.27 -15.97
C GLY A 320 -25.30 -13.41 -14.70
N ARG A 321 -24.77 -12.18 -14.78
CA ARG A 321 -24.60 -11.29 -13.62
C ARG A 321 -25.40 -10.01 -13.81
N ALA A 322 -26.42 -9.84 -12.98
CA ALA A 322 -27.22 -8.61 -12.96
C ALA A 322 -26.66 -7.51 -12.04
N GLY A 323 -25.71 -7.85 -11.14
CA GLY A 323 -25.21 -6.91 -10.11
C GLY A 323 -23.85 -7.27 -9.50
N GLY A 324 -23.36 -6.37 -8.65
CA GLY A 324 -22.11 -6.52 -7.88
C GLY A 324 -20.82 -6.16 -8.64
N PRO A 325 -19.63 -6.40 -8.07
CA PRO A 325 -18.36 -5.88 -8.60
C PRO A 325 -18.01 -6.39 -10.00
N VAL A 326 -17.66 -5.53 -10.96
CA VAL A 326 -17.31 -5.97 -12.34
C VAL A 326 -16.13 -6.94 -12.31
N PHE A 327 -15.03 -6.55 -11.67
CA PHE A 327 -13.80 -7.33 -11.58
C PHE A 327 -13.76 -8.12 -10.26
N LEU A 328 -13.71 -9.45 -10.37
CA LEU A 328 -13.73 -10.37 -9.23
C LEU A 328 -12.41 -11.10 -9.06
N THR A 329 -12.06 -11.47 -7.83
CA THR A 329 -10.98 -12.42 -7.53
C THR A 329 -11.35 -13.84 -7.96
N GLU A 330 -10.35 -14.71 -8.16
CA GLU A 330 -10.63 -16.15 -8.38
C GLU A 330 -11.19 -16.84 -7.14
N ARG A 331 -10.72 -16.42 -5.96
CA ARG A 331 -11.10 -17.02 -4.67
C ARG A 331 -12.40 -16.41 -4.15
N ARG A 332 -13.15 -17.17 -3.35
CA ARG A 332 -14.31 -16.66 -2.61
C ARG A 332 -13.87 -15.60 -1.60
N ALA A 333 -14.73 -14.61 -1.38
CA ALA A 333 -14.48 -13.56 -0.41
C ALA A 333 -14.48 -14.13 1.02
N PRO A 334 -13.53 -13.75 1.89
CA PRO A 334 -13.54 -14.11 3.31
C PRO A 334 -14.83 -13.68 4.01
N SER A 335 -15.21 -14.42 5.06
CA SER A 335 -16.26 -14.01 6.01
C SER A 335 -15.90 -12.65 6.61
N GLY A 336 -16.80 -11.66 6.47
CA GLY A 336 -16.56 -10.28 6.87
C GLY A 336 -16.26 -9.30 5.73
N THR A 337 -16.09 -9.78 4.48
CA THR A 337 -16.02 -8.88 3.32
C THR A 337 -17.35 -8.14 3.16
N ALA A 338 -17.29 -6.81 3.01
CA ALA A 338 -18.48 -5.98 2.86
C ALA A 338 -19.36 -6.47 1.69
N PRO A 339 -20.70 -6.48 1.82
CA PRO A 339 -21.58 -6.97 0.76
C PRO A 339 -21.34 -6.33 -0.61
N ARG A 340 -21.01 -5.02 -0.65
CA ARG A 340 -20.69 -4.27 -1.87
C ARG A 340 -19.40 -4.73 -2.58
N ASP A 341 -18.53 -5.44 -1.88
CA ASP A 341 -17.26 -5.96 -2.39
C ASP A 341 -17.34 -7.46 -2.66
N ARG A 342 -18.55 -8.03 -2.65
CA ARG A 342 -18.80 -9.44 -2.91
C ARG A 342 -19.80 -9.60 -4.05
N CYS A 343 -19.52 -10.52 -4.97
CA CYS A 343 -20.49 -10.90 -5.99
C CYS A 343 -21.65 -11.67 -5.36
N PRO A 344 -22.91 -11.25 -5.55
CA PRO A 344 -24.07 -11.94 -4.97
C PRO A 344 -24.27 -13.36 -5.54
N VAL A 345 -23.84 -13.60 -6.78
CA VAL A 345 -24.01 -14.90 -7.45
C VAL A 345 -22.89 -15.88 -7.09
N THR A 346 -21.63 -15.45 -7.21
CA THR A 346 -20.47 -16.35 -7.07
C THR A 346 -19.84 -16.32 -5.67
N GLY A 347 -20.16 -15.31 -4.86
CA GLY A 347 -19.54 -15.07 -3.56
C GLY A 347 -18.05 -14.68 -3.62
N ARG A 348 -17.49 -14.43 -4.81
CA ARG A 348 -16.11 -13.95 -5.02
C ARG A 348 -15.99 -12.47 -4.65
N GLY A 349 -14.80 -12.06 -4.22
CA GLY A 349 -14.53 -10.68 -3.78
C GLY A 349 -14.18 -9.76 -4.94
N ARG A 350 -14.28 -8.44 -4.73
CA ARG A 350 -13.78 -7.40 -5.65
C ARG A 350 -12.27 -7.53 -5.83
N LEU A 351 -11.80 -7.36 -7.07
CA LEU A 351 -10.38 -7.34 -7.38
C LEU A 351 -9.72 -6.07 -6.80
N SER A 352 -8.77 -6.25 -5.89
CA SER A 352 -8.00 -5.13 -5.32
C SER A 352 -6.98 -4.56 -6.31
N TYR A 353 -6.63 -3.29 -6.17
CA TYR A 353 -5.55 -2.64 -6.94
C TYR A 353 -4.25 -3.44 -6.87
N ARG A 354 -3.83 -3.82 -5.66
CA ARG A 354 -2.59 -4.59 -5.47
C ARG A 354 -2.60 -5.86 -6.31
N ARG A 355 -3.70 -6.62 -6.27
CA ARG A 355 -3.80 -7.87 -7.04
C ARG A 355 -3.83 -7.61 -8.54
N ALA A 356 -4.54 -6.57 -9.00
CA ALA A 356 -4.56 -6.19 -10.41
C ALA A 356 -3.15 -5.79 -10.91
N ALA A 357 -2.40 -5.04 -10.11
CA ALA A 357 -1.03 -4.65 -10.42
C ALA A 357 -0.10 -5.86 -10.47
N GLU A 358 -0.17 -6.76 -9.47
CA GLU A 358 0.59 -8.01 -9.47
C GLU A 358 0.32 -8.85 -10.73
N LEU A 359 -0.96 -9.01 -11.11
CA LEU A 359 -1.34 -9.77 -12.30
C LEU A 359 -0.80 -9.15 -13.59
N PHE A 360 -0.91 -7.83 -13.73
CA PHE A 360 -0.40 -7.12 -14.90
C PHE A 360 1.12 -7.23 -15.01
N THR A 361 1.85 -6.82 -13.96
CA THR A 361 3.32 -6.85 -13.94
C THR A 361 3.86 -8.26 -14.15
N THR A 362 3.22 -9.28 -13.58
CA THR A 362 3.62 -10.68 -13.82
C THR A 362 3.42 -11.09 -15.26
N ALA A 363 2.29 -10.74 -15.88
CA ALA A 363 1.96 -11.14 -17.25
C ALA A 363 2.79 -10.43 -18.32
N THR A 364 3.27 -9.21 -18.03
CA THR A 364 4.09 -8.41 -18.95
C THR A 364 5.59 -8.58 -18.72
N ARG A 365 6.01 -9.45 -17.81
CA ARG A 365 7.43 -9.60 -17.47
C ARG A 365 8.28 -9.98 -18.68
N ASP A 366 7.80 -10.94 -19.49
CA ASP A 366 8.53 -11.45 -20.65
C ASP A 366 8.46 -10.50 -21.86
N LEU A 367 7.55 -9.50 -21.82
CA LEU A 367 7.45 -8.45 -22.84
C LEU A 367 8.32 -7.24 -22.53
N ASP A 368 8.70 -7.07 -21.26
CA ASP A 368 9.50 -5.94 -20.80
C ASP A 368 10.99 -6.24 -21.02
N PRO A 369 11.72 -5.44 -21.83
CA PRO A 369 13.15 -5.66 -22.07
C PRO A 369 14.00 -5.69 -20.80
N GLU A 370 13.58 -4.98 -19.75
CA GLU A 370 14.25 -4.95 -18.45
C GLU A 370 13.90 -6.17 -17.56
N GLY A 371 12.91 -6.98 -17.96
CA GLY A 371 12.46 -8.15 -17.22
C GLY A 371 11.75 -7.84 -15.89
N HIS A 372 11.41 -6.59 -15.62
CA HIS A 372 10.71 -6.17 -14.41
C HIS A 372 9.18 -6.32 -14.55
N GLY A 373 8.68 -6.19 -15.77
CA GLY A 373 7.27 -6.12 -16.11
C GLY A 373 6.75 -4.70 -15.96
N TRP A 374 5.90 -4.30 -16.89
CA TRP A 374 5.30 -2.96 -16.87
C TRP A 374 4.26 -2.78 -15.76
N THR A 375 3.91 -1.51 -15.50
CA THR A 375 2.91 -1.15 -14.50
C THR A 375 1.59 -0.74 -15.15
N LEU A 376 0.47 -0.87 -14.42
CA LEU A 376 -0.83 -0.35 -14.86
C LEU A 376 -0.79 1.15 -15.17
N ARG A 377 0.15 1.90 -14.56
CA ARG A 377 0.38 3.31 -14.89
C ARG A 377 0.96 3.47 -16.29
N HIS A 378 1.90 2.62 -16.72
CA HIS A 378 2.45 2.67 -18.08
C HIS A 378 1.34 2.44 -19.11
N LEU A 379 0.47 1.44 -18.89
CA LEU A 379 -0.68 1.17 -19.77
C LEU A 379 -1.68 2.33 -19.80
N ARG A 380 -1.99 2.92 -18.64
CA ARG A 380 -2.90 4.08 -18.57
C ARG A 380 -2.32 5.29 -19.30
N SER A 381 -1.02 5.54 -19.14
CA SER A 381 -0.34 6.67 -19.79
C SER A 381 -0.21 6.50 -21.31
N ALA A 382 -0.23 5.27 -21.81
CA ALA A 382 -0.25 4.97 -23.25
C ALA A 382 -1.65 5.09 -23.88
N GLY A 383 -2.70 5.27 -23.07
CA GLY A 383 -4.07 5.43 -23.54
C GLY A 383 -4.23 6.65 -24.46
N PRO A 384 -5.23 6.66 -25.35
CA PRO A 384 -5.46 7.78 -26.25
C PRO A 384 -5.66 9.07 -25.46
N ALA A 385 -5.06 10.17 -25.93
CA ALA A 385 -5.27 11.50 -25.37
C ALA A 385 -6.77 11.78 -25.31
N ARG A 386 -7.25 12.26 -24.17
CA ARG A 386 -8.65 12.67 -24.02
C ARG A 386 -8.90 13.84 -24.97
N PRO A 387 -9.96 13.79 -25.79
CA PRO A 387 -10.31 14.89 -26.68
C PRO A 387 -10.72 16.14 -25.90
#